data_AF-A0A961DK08-F1
#
_entry.id   AF-A0A961DK08-F1
#
_cell.length_a   1.000
_cell.length_b   1.000
_cell.length_c   1.000
_cell.angle_alpha   90.00
_cell.angle_beta   90.00
_cell.angle_gamma   90.00
#
_symmetry.space_group_name_H-M   'P 1'
#
loop_
_entity.id
_entity.type
_entity.pdbx_description
1 polymer ?
#
loop_
_entity_poly.entity_id
_entity_poly.type
_entity_poly.pdbx_seq_one_letter_code
_entity_poly.pdbx_strand_id
1 'polypeptide(L)'
;LGEALRRITEGAAMIRSKGEAGTGDVSEATKHIRTILGEINALKSKTKDELYVAAKELQAPYDLVAEVAETGKLPVVLFTAGGVATPADAALMMQLGADGVFVGSGIFKSGNPAQRAAAIVKATTFYDDAAVLAEVSRGLGEAMVGINVSDLPAPHRLAERGW
;
A
#
# COMPACT_ATOMS: atom_id res chain seq x y z
N LEU A 1 -3.88 1.46 -10.92
CA LEU A 1 -4.24 0.05 -11.22
C LEU A 1 -3.46 -0.50 -12.42
N GLY A 2 -3.35 0.24 -13.53
CA GLY A 2 -2.73 -0.27 -14.77
C GLY A 2 -1.34 -0.86 -14.58
N GLU A 3 -0.46 -0.21 -13.81
CA GLU A 3 0.86 -0.76 -13.49
C GLU A 3 0.76 -2.13 -12.79
N ALA A 4 -0.13 -2.29 -11.81
CA ALA A 4 -0.33 -3.55 -11.11
C ALA A 4 -0.78 -4.68 -12.06
N LEU A 5 -1.73 -4.41 -12.95
CA LEU A 5 -2.22 -5.39 -13.92
C LEU A 5 -1.15 -5.82 -14.92
N ARG A 6 -0.29 -4.89 -15.36
CA ARG A 6 0.86 -5.22 -16.22
C ARG A 6 1.86 -6.11 -15.51
N ARG A 7 2.16 -5.86 -14.23
CA ARG A 7 3.03 -6.74 -13.43
C ARG A 7 2.43 -8.13 -13.26
N ILE A 8 1.12 -8.24 -13.01
CA ILE A 8 0.43 -9.54 -12.92
C ILE A 8 0.51 -10.29 -14.26
N THR A 9 0.35 -9.58 -15.38
CA THR A 9 0.50 -10.15 -16.73
C THR A 9 1.91 -10.70 -16.98
N GLU A 10 2.93 -10.09 -16.38
CA GLU A 10 4.32 -10.55 -16.43
C GLU A 10 4.62 -11.69 -15.43
N GLY A 11 3.62 -12.18 -14.69
CA GLY A 11 3.74 -13.29 -13.76
C GLY A 11 3.95 -12.90 -12.29
N ALA A 12 3.73 -11.64 -11.91
CA ALA A 12 3.77 -11.25 -10.51
C ALA A 12 2.65 -11.94 -9.71
N ALA A 13 3.03 -12.74 -8.71
CA ALA A 13 2.11 -13.43 -7.81
C ALA A 13 1.67 -12.59 -6.59
N MET A 14 2.18 -11.35 -6.49
CA MET A 14 1.93 -10.41 -5.40
C MET A 14 2.17 -8.98 -5.89
N ILE A 15 1.36 -8.03 -5.43
CA ILE A 15 1.55 -6.59 -5.65
C ILE A 15 1.78 -5.89 -4.32
N ARG A 16 2.59 -4.84 -4.34
CA ARG A 16 2.67 -3.88 -3.25
C ARG A 16 2.66 -2.44 -3.75
N SER A 17 2.23 -1.49 -2.92
CA SER A 17 2.51 -0.08 -3.22
C SER A 17 4.02 0.17 -3.25
N LYS A 18 4.44 1.15 -4.05
CA LYS A 18 5.82 1.65 -3.99
C LYS A 18 6.02 2.46 -2.70
N GLY A 19 5.11 3.42 -2.50
CA GLY A 19 5.25 4.46 -1.48
C GLY A 19 6.55 5.25 -1.65
N GLU A 20 6.95 6.00 -0.64
CA GLU A 20 8.31 6.56 -0.57
C GLU A 20 9.07 5.82 0.53
N ALA A 21 10.05 5.01 0.14
CA ALA A 21 10.75 4.16 1.10
C ALA A 21 11.83 4.96 1.83
N GLY A 22 11.95 4.77 3.14
CA GLY A 22 12.98 5.42 3.95
C GLY A 22 12.62 6.80 4.49
N THR A 23 11.45 7.34 4.16
CA THR A 23 10.96 8.65 4.64
C THR A 23 10.23 8.59 5.96
N GLY A 24 9.62 7.45 6.32
CA GLY A 24 8.68 7.40 7.45
C GLY A 24 7.38 8.17 7.20
N ASP A 25 7.07 8.49 5.94
CA ASP A 25 5.85 9.18 5.51
C ASP A 25 4.97 8.26 4.64
N VAL A 26 3.78 7.93 5.14
CA VAL A 26 2.78 7.06 4.48
C VAL A 26 1.93 7.75 3.43
N SER A 27 2.14 9.03 3.13
CA SER A 27 1.35 9.81 2.17
C SER A 27 1.27 9.14 0.78
N GLU A 28 2.41 8.78 0.20
CA GLU A 28 2.44 8.12 -1.12
C GLU A 28 1.88 6.69 -1.05
N ALA A 29 2.11 5.94 0.04
CA ALA A 29 1.50 4.62 0.20
C ALA A 29 -0.04 4.72 0.25
N THR A 30 -0.56 5.70 1.00
CA THR A 30 -2.00 6.02 1.11
C THR A 30 -2.60 6.41 -0.24
N LYS A 31 -1.89 7.25 -1.00
CA LYS A 31 -2.29 7.65 -2.36
C LYS A 31 -2.37 6.44 -3.28
N HIS A 32 -1.34 5.60 -3.32
CA HIS A 32 -1.31 4.42 -4.19
C HIS A 32 -2.46 3.45 -3.91
N ILE A 33 -2.70 3.07 -2.65
CA ILE A 33 -3.77 2.12 -2.32
C ILE A 33 -5.14 2.71 -2.64
N ARG A 34 -5.38 3.98 -2.33
CA ARG A 34 -6.64 4.67 -2.68
C ARG A 34 -6.85 4.75 -4.20
N THR A 35 -5.81 5.04 -4.97
CA THR A 35 -5.87 5.05 -6.43
C THR A 35 -6.21 3.66 -6.98
N ILE A 36 -5.52 2.61 -6.50
CA ILE A 36 -5.78 1.22 -6.93
C ILE A 36 -7.23 0.82 -6.64
N LEU A 37 -7.68 0.98 -5.39
CA LEU A 37 -9.04 0.58 -5.00
C LEU A 37 -10.12 1.46 -5.63
N GLY A 38 -9.85 2.75 -5.83
CA GLY A 38 -10.74 3.68 -6.54
C GLY A 38 -10.93 3.26 -8.00
N GLU A 39 -9.84 2.94 -8.71
CA GLU A 39 -9.90 2.45 -10.09
C GLU A 39 -10.60 1.08 -10.17
N ILE A 40 -10.37 0.16 -9.23
CA ILE A 40 -11.10 -1.12 -9.16
C ILE A 40 -12.60 -0.87 -8.98
N ASN A 41 -12.99 0.03 -8.07
CA ASN A 41 -14.40 0.37 -7.87
C ASN A 41 -15.02 0.99 -9.12
N ALA A 42 -14.28 1.80 -9.88
CA ALA A 42 -14.74 2.35 -11.15
C ALA A 42 -14.92 1.27 -12.23
N LEU A 43 -14.10 0.22 -12.25
CA LEU A 43 -14.27 -0.92 -13.15
C LEU A 43 -15.55 -1.72 -12.85
N LYS A 44 -15.89 -1.90 -11.57
CA LYS A 44 -17.10 -2.66 -11.15
C LYS A 44 -18.40 -2.09 -11.73
N SER A 45 -18.45 -0.78 -11.98
CA SER A 45 -19.63 -0.11 -12.51
C SER A 45 -19.69 -0.06 -14.04
N LYS A 46 -18.66 -0.56 -14.75
CA LYS A 46 -18.60 -0.52 -16.21
C LYS A 46 -19.37 -1.68 -16.84
N THR A 47 -19.96 -1.40 -18.00
CA THR A 47 -20.49 -2.42 -18.90
C THR A 47 -19.36 -3.19 -19.58
N LYS A 48 -19.67 -4.37 -20.15
CA LYS A 48 -18.68 -5.21 -20.85
C LYS A 48 -17.95 -4.47 -21.99
N ASP A 49 -18.66 -3.60 -22.69
CA ASP A 49 -18.10 -2.81 -23.80
C ASP A 49 -17.13 -1.74 -23.30
N GLU A 50 -17.49 -1.05 -22.20
CA GLU A 50 -16.62 -0.07 -21.55
C GLU A 50 -15.34 -0.69 -20.96
N LEU A 51 -15.37 -1.98 -20.59
CA LEU A 51 -14.19 -2.70 -20.10
C LEU A 51 -13.12 -2.89 -21.18
N TYR A 52 -13.48 -2.98 -22.47
CA TYR A 52 -12.48 -3.01 -23.55
C TYR A 52 -11.70 -1.69 -23.65
N VAL A 53 -12.40 -0.56 -23.50
CA VAL A 53 -11.77 0.77 -23.48
C VAL A 53 -10.89 0.90 -22.25
N ALA A 54 -11.39 0.51 -21.08
CA ALA A 54 -10.61 0.54 -19.84
C ALA A 54 -9.36 -0.34 -19.93
N ALA A 55 -9.45 -1.54 -20.51
CA ALA A 55 -8.29 -2.41 -20.71
C ALA A 55 -7.23 -1.78 -21.61
N LYS A 56 -7.64 -1.07 -22.67
CA LYS A 56 -6.74 -0.31 -23.53
C LYS A 56 -6.04 0.83 -22.79
N GLU A 57 -6.77 1.61 -22.00
CA GLU A 57 -6.23 2.74 -21.22
C GLU A 57 -5.28 2.27 -20.12
N LEU A 58 -5.64 1.19 -19.42
CA LEU A 58 -4.81 0.55 -18.40
C LEU A 58 -3.61 -0.20 -19.00
N GLN A 59 -3.61 -0.41 -20.32
CA GLN A 59 -2.63 -1.21 -21.05
C GLN A 59 -2.48 -2.61 -20.45
N ALA A 60 -3.61 -3.26 -20.17
CA ALA A 60 -3.69 -4.56 -19.52
C ALA A 60 -4.58 -5.53 -20.32
N PRO A 61 -4.38 -6.86 -20.20
CA PRO A 61 -5.23 -7.84 -20.86
C PRO A 61 -6.70 -7.68 -20.45
N TYR A 62 -7.61 -7.77 -21.43
CA TYR A 62 -9.04 -7.62 -21.19
C TYR A 62 -9.56 -8.61 -20.14
N ASP A 63 -9.19 -9.89 -20.25
CA ASP A 63 -9.69 -10.93 -19.34
C ASP A 63 -9.33 -10.64 -17.88
N LEU A 64 -8.12 -10.13 -17.64
CA LEU A 64 -7.67 -9.73 -16.31
C LEU A 64 -8.44 -8.50 -15.79
N VAL A 65 -8.71 -7.52 -16.66
CA VAL A 65 -9.52 -6.33 -16.30
C VAL A 65 -10.96 -6.73 -16.01
N ALA A 66 -11.52 -7.66 -16.78
CA ALA A 66 -12.86 -8.20 -16.58
C ALA A 66 -12.98 -8.99 -15.27
N GLU A 67 -11.99 -9.84 -14.94
CA GLU A 67 -11.93 -10.55 -13.66
C GLU A 67 -11.90 -9.57 -12.47
N VAL A 68 -11.09 -8.50 -12.56
CA VAL A 68 -11.02 -7.47 -11.52
C VAL A 68 -12.34 -6.70 -11.40
N ALA A 69 -13.01 -6.40 -12.51
CA ALA A 69 -14.32 -5.75 -12.51
C ALA A 69 -15.40 -6.63 -11.87
N GLU A 70 -15.39 -7.94 -12.15
CA GLU A 70 -16.34 -8.91 -11.62
C GLU A 70 -16.12 -9.18 -10.13
N THR A 71 -14.87 -9.44 -9.73
CA THR A 71 -14.52 -9.82 -8.35
C THR A 71 -14.36 -8.62 -7.42
N GLY A 72 -14.12 -7.43 -7.96
CA GLY A 72 -13.88 -6.21 -7.20
C GLY A 72 -12.56 -6.20 -6.43
N LYS A 73 -11.59 -7.04 -6.81
CA LYS A 73 -10.26 -7.14 -6.19
C LYS A 73 -9.21 -7.60 -7.20
N LEU A 74 -7.93 -7.47 -6.86
CA LEU A 74 -6.85 -8.09 -7.63
C LEU A 74 -6.87 -9.62 -7.45
N PRO A 75 -6.45 -10.41 -8.45
CA PRO A 75 -6.32 -11.87 -8.33
C PRO A 75 -5.08 -12.30 -7.52
N VAL A 76 -4.32 -11.34 -7.00
CA VAL A 76 -3.13 -11.55 -6.16
C VAL A 76 -3.20 -10.63 -4.94
N VAL A 77 -2.45 -10.96 -3.89
CA VAL A 77 -2.39 -10.16 -2.66
C VAL A 77 -1.84 -8.75 -2.94
N LEU A 78 -2.45 -7.75 -2.29
CA LEU A 78 -2.10 -6.34 -2.35
C LEU A 78 -1.58 -5.86 -0.99
N PHE A 79 -0.27 -5.74 -0.86
CA PHE A 79 0.35 -5.15 0.33
C PHE A 79 0.60 -3.66 0.17
N THR A 80 0.75 -2.95 1.27
CA THR A 80 1.29 -1.58 1.27
C THR A 80 2.74 -1.56 1.74
N ALA A 81 3.56 -0.79 1.06
CA ALA A 81 4.94 -0.51 1.42
C ALA A 81 5.29 0.97 1.21
N GLY A 82 6.35 1.39 1.88
CA GLY A 82 6.84 2.77 1.89
C GLY A 82 6.19 3.58 3.01
N GLY A 83 6.99 4.31 3.78
CA GLY A 83 6.49 5.22 4.81
C GLY A 83 6.08 4.63 6.16
N VAL A 84 5.67 3.36 6.27
CA VAL A 84 5.15 2.80 7.54
C VAL A 84 6.20 2.86 8.65
N ALA A 85 5.93 3.62 9.71
CA ALA A 85 6.86 3.85 10.82
C ALA A 85 6.25 3.62 12.21
N THR A 86 4.92 3.60 12.31
CA THR A 86 4.18 3.47 13.56
C THR A 86 3.11 2.36 13.50
N PRO A 87 2.63 1.87 14.66
CA PRO A 87 1.47 0.98 14.70
C PRO A 87 0.21 1.59 14.05
N ALA A 88 0.00 2.90 14.21
CA ALA A 88 -1.11 3.61 13.61
C ALA A 88 -1.04 3.62 12.08
N ASP A 89 0.15 3.80 11.50
CA ASP A 89 0.37 3.70 10.06
C ASP A 89 0.00 2.32 9.52
N ALA A 90 0.47 1.27 10.22
CA ALA A 90 0.19 -0.11 9.83
C ALA A 90 -1.32 -0.41 9.87
N ALA A 91 -2.00 0.00 10.95
CA ALA A 91 -3.44 -0.16 11.08
C ALA A 91 -4.21 0.63 10.02
N LEU A 92 -3.79 1.87 9.74
CA LEU A 92 -4.39 2.70 8.68
C LEU A 92 -4.32 2.00 7.33
N MET A 93 -3.17 1.41 6.97
CA MET A 93 -3.03 0.71 5.70
C MET A 93 -3.98 -0.49 5.58
N MET A 94 -4.13 -1.26 6.66
CA MET A 94 -5.07 -2.38 6.71
C MET A 94 -6.53 -1.88 6.59
N GLN A 95 -6.90 -0.82 7.31
CA GLN A 95 -8.24 -0.21 7.23
C GLN A 95 -8.56 0.35 5.84
N LEU A 96 -7.54 0.78 5.09
CA LEU A 96 -7.69 1.23 3.70
C LEU A 96 -7.85 0.07 2.71
N GLY A 97 -7.74 -1.19 3.13
CA GLY A 97 -7.96 -2.37 2.29
C GLY A 97 -6.69 -3.08 1.84
N ALA A 98 -5.57 -2.91 2.55
CA ALA A 98 -4.37 -3.71 2.30
C ALA A 98 -4.52 -5.12 2.87
N ASP A 99 -3.95 -6.12 2.19
CA ASP A 99 -3.84 -7.49 2.70
C ASP A 99 -2.67 -7.66 3.69
N GLY A 100 -1.80 -6.65 3.79
CA GLY A 100 -0.64 -6.63 4.67
C GLY A 100 0.25 -5.42 4.47
N VAL A 101 1.26 -5.27 5.33
CA VAL A 101 2.21 -4.14 5.31
C VAL A 101 3.67 -4.62 5.24
N PHE A 102 4.49 -3.92 4.48
CA PHE A 102 5.94 -4.04 4.52
C PHE A 102 6.55 -2.92 5.35
N VAL A 103 7.43 -3.28 6.28
CA VAL A 103 8.12 -2.32 7.13
C VAL A 103 9.61 -2.62 7.14
N GLY A 104 10.41 -1.59 6.86
CA GLY A 104 11.87 -1.65 6.88
C GLY A 104 12.45 -0.63 7.84
N SER A 105 12.75 0.57 7.34
CA SER A 105 13.35 1.65 8.13
C SER A 105 12.54 2.03 9.37
N GLY A 106 11.22 1.95 9.31
CA GLY A 106 10.31 2.24 10.42
C GLY A 106 10.61 1.44 11.69
N ILE A 107 11.12 0.21 11.55
CA ILE A 107 11.54 -0.64 12.67
C ILE A 107 13.02 -0.39 12.99
N PHE A 108 13.91 -0.59 12.03
CA PHE A 108 15.36 -0.67 12.29
C PHE A 108 16.05 0.67 12.53
N LYS A 109 15.42 1.80 12.17
CA LYS A 109 15.91 3.15 12.48
C LYS A 109 15.20 3.79 13.69
N SER A 110 14.48 3.00 14.48
CA SER A 110 13.81 3.47 15.70
C SER A 110 14.66 3.24 16.95
N GLY A 111 14.30 3.90 18.07
CA GLY A 111 15.00 3.75 19.35
C GLY A 111 14.85 2.38 20.01
N ASN A 112 13.80 1.61 19.69
CA ASN A 112 13.61 0.24 20.18
C ASN A 112 13.00 -0.66 19.07
N PRO A 113 13.83 -1.20 18.17
CA PRO A 113 13.37 -1.99 17.03
C PRO A 113 12.56 -3.23 17.41
N ALA A 114 12.94 -3.94 18.47
CA ALA A 114 12.27 -5.18 18.89
C ALA A 114 10.84 -4.90 19.37
N GLN A 115 10.67 -3.91 20.25
CA GLN A 115 9.34 -3.54 20.75
C GLN A 115 8.47 -2.95 19.64
N ARG A 116 9.06 -2.13 18.75
CA ARG A 116 8.34 -1.55 17.61
C ARG A 116 7.88 -2.60 16.60
N ALA A 117 8.73 -3.60 16.30
CA ALA A 117 8.36 -4.70 15.43
C ALA A 117 7.16 -5.47 16.01
N ALA A 118 7.20 -5.82 17.29
CA ALA A 118 6.09 -6.50 17.97
C ALA A 118 4.81 -5.66 17.95
N ALA A 119 4.91 -4.35 18.19
CA ALA A 119 3.78 -3.44 18.17
C ALA A 119 3.16 -3.30 16.77
N ILE A 120 3.97 -3.21 15.73
CA ILE A 120 3.50 -3.16 14.33
C ILE A 120 2.80 -4.45 13.96
N VAL A 121 3.37 -5.62 14.27
CA VAL A 121 2.72 -6.91 14.01
C VAL A 121 1.36 -6.98 14.70
N LYS A 122 1.29 -6.64 16.00
CA LYS A 122 0.04 -6.64 16.76
C LYS A 122 -0.98 -5.64 16.17
N ALA A 123 -0.54 -4.46 15.75
CA ALA A 123 -1.43 -3.49 15.10
C ALA A 123 -1.90 -3.90 13.71
N THR A 124 -1.10 -4.61 12.92
CA THR A 124 -1.54 -5.18 11.65
C THR A 124 -2.59 -6.27 11.87
N THR A 125 -2.45 -7.10 12.91
CA THR A 125 -3.43 -8.15 13.24
C THR A 125 -4.75 -7.58 13.79
N PHE A 126 -4.67 -6.58 14.67
CA PHE A 126 -5.83 -5.99 15.37
C PHE A 126 -6.09 -4.56 14.90
N TYR A 127 -6.05 -4.34 13.58
CA TYR A 127 -6.08 -3.00 12.98
C TYR A 127 -7.40 -2.24 13.22
N ASP A 128 -8.46 -2.93 13.61
CA ASP A 128 -9.80 -2.40 13.90
C ASP A 128 -10.10 -2.27 15.40
N ASP A 129 -9.19 -2.73 16.28
CA ASP A 129 -9.34 -2.60 17.73
C ASP A 129 -8.58 -1.38 18.26
N ALA A 130 -9.31 -0.28 18.44
CA ALA A 130 -8.75 0.98 18.94
C ALA A 130 -8.09 0.85 20.33
N ALA A 131 -8.54 -0.07 21.20
CA ALA A 131 -7.96 -0.28 22.51
C ALA A 131 -6.58 -0.96 22.39
N VAL A 132 -6.48 -1.99 21.55
CA VAL A 132 -5.22 -2.65 21.23
C VAL A 132 -4.25 -1.67 20.57
N LEU A 133 -4.71 -0.88 19.59
CA LEU A 133 -3.86 0.12 18.92
C LEU A 133 -3.30 1.15 19.90
N ALA A 134 -4.14 1.65 20.82
CA ALA A 134 -3.70 2.59 21.85
C ALA A 134 -2.72 1.94 22.85
N GLU A 135 -2.92 0.68 23.22
CA GLU A 135 -2.02 -0.07 24.09
C GLU A 135 -0.64 -0.25 23.46
N VAL A 136 -0.59 -0.79 22.23
CA VAL A 136 0.68 -1.13 21.56
C VAL A 136 1.45 0.09 21.07
N SER A 137 0.80 1.25 20.97
CA SER A 137 1.46 2.51 20.59
C SER A 137 2.21 3.18 21.76
N ARG A 138 2.06 2.68 23.00
CA ARG A 138 2.70 3.27 24.18
C ARG A 138 4.14 2.79 24.37
N GLY A 139 4.98 3.70 24.85
CA GLY A 139 6.32 3.36 25.34
C GLY A 139 7.27 2.81 24.28
N LEU A 140 7.05 3.10 22.99
CA LEU A 140 7.86 2.58 21.87
C LEU A 140 9.20 3.30 21.66
N GLY A 141 9.52 4.27 22.51
CA GLY A 141 10.65 5.19 22.33
C GLY A 141 10.52 6.05 21.07
N GLU A 142 11.63 6.67 20.67
CA GLU A 142 11.68 7.53 19.50
C GLU A 142 11.40 6.75 18.21
N ALA A 143 10.54 7.31 17.36
CA ALA A 143 10.35 6.81 16.00
C ALA A 143 11.56 7.17 15.13
N MET A 144 11.64 6.57 13.94
CA MET A 144 12.61 7.04 12.96
C MET A 144 12.37 8.52 12.63
N VAL A 145 13.44 9.28 12.38
CA VAL A 145 13.31 10.67 11.92
C VAL A 145 12.69 10.65 10.53
N GLY A 146 11.53 11.30 10.41
CA GLY A 146 10.80 11.42 9.15
C GLY A 146 11.46 12.43 8.20
N ILE A 147 11.29 12.21 6.90
CA ILE A 147 11.64 13.15 5.84
C ILE A 147 10.35 13.38 5.04
N ASN A 148 9.90 14.63 4.92
CA ASN A 148 8.71 14.88 4.10
C ASN A 148 9.01 14.55 2.63
N VAL A 149 8.09 13.86 1.96
CA VAL A 149 8.25 13.51 0.54
C VAL A 149 8.36 14.76 -0.34
N SER A 150 7.72 15.88 0.05
CA SER A 150 7.82 17.17 -0.63
C SER A 150 9.25 17.71 -0.71
N ASP A 151 10.08 17.37 0.28
CA ASP A 151 11.42 17.93 0.45
C ASP A 151 12.47 17.09 -0.30
N LEU A 152 12.08 15.93 -0.83
CA LEU A 152 12.91 15.08 -1.68
C LEU A 152 12.90 15.58 -3.13
N PRO A 153 14.08 15.84 -3.75
CA PRO A 153 14.16 16.15 -5.17
C PRO A 153 13.62 15.00 -6.02
N ALA A 154 12.87 15.33 -7.08
CA ALA A 154 12.21 14.34 -7.94
C ALA A 154 13.09 13.16 -8.40
N PRO A 155 14.38 13.34 -8.80
CA PRO A 155 15.25 12.23 -9.20
C PRO A 155 15.47 11.16 -8.12
N HIS A 156 15.28 11.54 -6.86
CA HIS A 156 15.48 10.66 -5.70
C HIS A 156 14.19 10.00 -5.21
N ARG A 157 13.01 10.39 -5.72
CA ARG A 157 11.73 9.81 -5.32
C ARG A 157 11.58 8.41 -5.89
N LEU A 158 11.35 7.45 -5.01
CA LEU A 158 11.12 6.06 -5.37
C LEU A 158 9.68 5.82 -5.81
N ALA A 159 8.74 6.63 -5.34
CA ALA A 159 7.32 6.54 -5.72
C ALA A 159 7.10 6.72 -7.23
N GLU A 160 7.91 7.59 -7.86
CA GLU A 160 7.79 7.97 -9.28
C GLU A 160 8.63 7.10 -10.23
N ARG A 161 9.46 6.18 -9.71
CA ARG A 161 10.31 5.32 -10.55
C ARG A 161 9.52 4.16 -11.16
N GLY A 162 9.76 3.89 -12.44
CA GLY A 162 9.17 2.76 -13.16
C GLY A 162 8.16 3.18 -14.23
N TRP A 163 7.28 2.25 -14.61
CA TRP A 163 6.24 2.42 -15.63
C TRP A 163 4.99 3.13 -15.12
#